data_AF-A0A2N0QHV5-F1
#
_entry.id   AF-A0A2N0QHV5-F1
#
_cell.length_a   1.000
_cell.length_b   1.000
_cell.length_c   1.000
_cell.angle_alpha   90.00
_cell.angle_beta   90.00
_cell.angle_gamma   90.00
#
_symmetry.space_group_name_H-M   'P 1'
#
loop_
_entity.id
_entity.type
_entity.pdbx_description
1 polymer ?
#
loop_
_entity_poly.entity_id
_entity_poly.type
_entity_poly.pdbx_seq_one_letter_code
_entity_poly.pdbx_strand_id
1 'polypeptide(L)'
;MLTNDEWDLLRDLISILGPFEEATQYLGGSNYSTHSIMKPLITEIINKLKPDELNENTMNINIENLKNHQKNVDLNRSMQTSGVLKKVKDTLYQAMLFYWKNEREISYLPSILDPQIKKLDFAPYEMEQTLNSLKNKYSTGRKVKNQSPIGHQSGS
;
A
#
# COMPACT_ATOMS: atom_id res chain seq x y z
N MET A 1 -5.10 -30.44 -20.08
CA MET A 1 -4.04 -29.61 -20.71
C MET A 1 -4.57 -28.20 -20.79
N LEU A 2 -3.77 -27.17 -20.50
CA LEU A 2 -4.24 -25.78 -20.57
C LEU A 2 -4.51 -25.37 -22.02
N THR A 3 -5.55 -24.57 -22.23
CA THR A 3 -5.86 -23.97 -23.53
C THR A 3 -4.90 -22.81 -23.84
N ASN A 4 -4.84 -22.37 -25.10
CA ASN A 4 -4.05 -21.19 -25.47
C ASN A 4 -4.51 -19.95 -24.71
N ASP A 5 -5.83 -19.75 -24.59
CA ASP A 5 -6.40 -18.62 -23.84
C ASP A 5 -5.99 -18.63 -22.36
N GLU A 6 -5.87 -19.82 -21.76
CA GLU A 6 -5.40 -19.96 -20.37
C GLU A 6 -3.90 -19.65 -20.25
N TRP A 7 -3.08 -20.04 -21.23
CA TRP A 7 -1.67 -19.66 -21.30
C TRP A 7 -1.46 -18.16 -21.50
N ASP A 8 -2.25 -17.55 -22.38
CA ASP A 8 -2.20 -16.12 -22.63
C ASP A 8 -2.64 -15.33 -21.38
N LEU A 9 -3.69 -15.79 -20.69
CA LEU A 9 -4.08 -15.22 -19.40
C LEU A 9 -2.95 -15.30 -18.36
N LEU A 10 -2.22 -16.42 -18.27
CA LEU A 10 -1.08 -16.55 -17.34
C LEU A 10 0.04 -15.57 -17.69
N ARG A 11 0.32 -15.35 -18.98
CA ARG A 11 1.32 -14.37 -19.43
C ARG A 11 0.88 -12.96 -19.09
N ASP A 12 -0.38 -12.62 -19.33
CA ASP A 12 -0.92 -11.30 -19.02
C ASP A 12 -0.93 -11.03 -17.51
N LEU A 13 -1.19 -12.03 -16.67
CA LEU A 13 -1.14 -11.91 -15.22
C LEU A 13 0.24 -11.51 -14.70
N ILE A 14 1.34 -11.91 -15.36
CA ILE A 14 2.70 -11.51 -14.98
C ILE A 14 2.83 -9.99 -15.06
N SER A 15 2.22 -9.33 -16.05
CA SER A 15 2.28 -7.86 -16.16
C SER A 15 1.59 -7.13 -14.99
N ILE A 16 0.58 -7.76 -14.39
CA ILE A 16 -0.16 -7.22 -13.23
C ILE A 16 0.60 -7.50 -11.93
N LEU A 17 1.16 -8.71 -11.80
CA LEU A 17 1.78 -9.17 -10.55
C LEU A 17 3.27 -8.80 -10.44
N GLY A 18 3.95 -8.56 -11.56
CA GLY A 18 5.37 -8.18 -11.60
C GLY A 18 5.73 -7.01 -10.67
N PRO A 19 4.99 -5.88 -10.69
CA PRO A 19 5.25 -4.77 -9.77
C PRO A 19 5.19 -5.14 -8.28
N PHE A 20 4.39 -6.14 -7.90
CA PHE A 20 4.34 -6.63 -6.51
C PHE A 20 5.55 -7.48 -6.17
N GLU A 21 5.99 -8.33 -7.09
CA GLU A 21 7.21 -9.13 -6.93
C GLU A 21 8.42 -8.20 -6.76
N GLU A 22 8.58 -7.21 -7.64
CA GLU A 22 9.67 -6.22 -7.55
C GLU A 22 9.63 -5.47 -6.20
N ALA A 23 8.47 -4.98 -5.80
CA ALA A 23 8.32 -4.25 -4.54
C ALA A 23 8.60 -5.13 -3.32
N THR A 24 8.12 -6.39 -3.31
CA THR A 24 8.34 -7.31 -2.19
C THR A 24 9.77 -7.83 -2.13
N GLN A 25 10.44 -8.01 -3.27
CA GLN A 25 11.85 -8.33 -3.33
C GLN A 25 12.70 -7.17 -2.79
N TYR A 26 12.40 -5.95 -3.21
CA TYR A 26 13.10 -4.75 -2.74
C TYR A 26 12.93 -4.55 -1.22
N LEU A 27 11.71 -4.69 -0.70
CA LEU A 27 11.43 -4.61 0.74
C LEU A 27 12.10 -5.78 1.50
N GLY A 28 11.96 -7.01 1.00
CA GLY A 28 12.50 -8.22 1.63
C GLY A 28 14.03 -8.29 1.65
N GLY A 29 14.71 -7.67 0.67
CA GLY A 29 16.16 -7.57 0.62
C GLY A 29 16.76 -6.49 1.53
N SER A 30 15.92 -5.62 2.11
CA SER A 30 16.38 -4.57 3.01
C SER A 30 16.41 -5.06 4.46
N ASN A 31 17.55 -4.88 5.14
CA ASN A 31 17.66 -5.15 6.59
C ASN A 31 16.74 -4.23 7.43
N TYR A 32 16.27 -3.13 6.83
CA TYR A 32 15.33 -2.18 7.41
C TYR A 32 14.40 -1.68 6.30
N SER A 33 13.27 -2.36 6.09
CA SER A 33 12.17 -1.76 5.32
C SER A 33 11.67 -0.55 6.10
N THR A 34 12.16 0.63 5.76
CA THR A 34 11.79 1.86 6.46
C THR A 34 10.37 2.23 6.05
N HIS A 35 9.56 2.63 7.04
CA HIS A 35 8.22 3.14 6.79
C HIS A 35 8.24 4.34 5.83
N SER A 36 9.38 5.03 5.72
CA SER A 36 9.60 6.10 4.77
C SER A 36 9.42 5.61 3.32
N ILE A 37 10.02 4.48 2.97
CA ILE A 37 10.05 3.88 1.62
C ILE A 37 8.78 3.09 1.31
N MET A 38 8.15 2.48 2.32
CA MET A 38 6.93 1.69 2.12
C MET A 38 5.81 2.51 1.48
N LYS A 39 5.70 3.79 1.86
CA LYS A 39 4.67 4.71 1.36
C LYS A 39 4.73 4.97 -0.16
N PRO A 40 5.84 5.47 -0.73
CA PRO A 40 5.94 5.69 -2.16
C PRO A 40 5.72 4.41 -2.97
N LEU A 41 6.20 3.26 -2.50
CA LEU A 41 6.01 1.98 -3.20
C LEU A 41 4.52 1.58 -3.28
N ILE A 42 3.79 1.67 -2.17
CA ILE A 42 2.35 1.38 -2.17
C ILE A 42 1.61 2.33 -3.10
N THR A 43 1.92 3.63 -3.04
CA THR A 43 1.34 4.64 -3.94
C THR A 43 1.60 4.29 -5.41
N GLU A 44 2.81 3.86 -5.74
CA GLU A 44 3.16 3.48 -7.10
C GLU A 44 2.39 2.22 -7.57
N ILE A 45 2.28 1.19 -6.73
CA ILE A 45 1.50 -0.03 -7.04
C ILE A 45 0.03 0.32 -7.29
N ILE A 46 -0.57 1.16 -6.43
CA ILE A 46 -1.96 1.63 -6.60
C ILE A 46 -2.12 2.34 -7.95
N ASN A 47 -1.18 3.21 -8.30
CA ASN A 47 -1.21 3.95 -9.56
C ASN A 47 -1.09 3.02 -10.77
N LYS A 48 -0.24 1.99 -10.73
CA LYS A 48 -0.11 0.99 -11.82
C LYS A 48 -1.38 0.14 -11.99
N LEU A 49 -2.08 -0.14 -10.90
CA LEU A 49 -3.33 -0.91 -10.91
C LEU A 49 -4.57 -0.09 -11.28
N LYS A 50 -4.46 1.24 -11.27
CA LYS A 50 -5.58 2.13 -11.57
C LYS A 50 -6.19 1.76 -12.92
N PRO A 51 -7.50 1.48 -12.98
CA PRO A 51 -8.17 1.22 -14.25
C PRO A 51 -8.29 2.52 -15.06
N ASP A 52 -8.29 2.40 -16.38
CA ASP A 52 -8.42 3.54 -17.29
C ASP A 52 -9.78 4.23 -17.14
N GLU A 53 -10.83 3.45 -16.85
CA GLU A 53 -12.17 3.95 -16.55
C GLU A 53 -12.61 3.49 -15.16
N LEU A 54 -12.90 4.46 -14.31
CA LEU A 54 -13.43 4.24 -12.97
C LEU A 54 -14.96 4.14 -13.05
N ASN A 55 -15.48 2.91 -13.07
CA ASN A 55 -16.93 2.68 -13.04
C ASN A 55 -17.41 2.37 -11.61
N GLU A 56 -18.71 2.58 -11.33
CA GLU A 56 -19.31 2.32 -10.01
C GLU A 56 -19.15 0.85 -9.57
N ASN A 57 -19.13 -0.10 -10.50
CA ASN A 57 -18.93 -1.52 -10.19
C ASN A 57 -17.52 -1.80 -9.66
N THR A 58 -16.52 -1.06 -10.13
CA THR A 58 -15.14 -1.14 -9.63
C THR A 58 -15.08 -0.60 -8.21
N MET A 59 -15.81 0.45 -7.84
CA MET A 59 -15.76 1.03 -6.48
C MET A 59 -16.47 0.19 -5.40
N ASN A 60 -17.36 -0.73 -5.78
CA ASN A 60 -18.25 -1.46 -4.87
C ASN A 60 -17.91 -2.95 -4.71
N ILE A 61 -16.68 -3.37 -5.00
CA ILE A 61 -16.25 -4.76 -4.75
C ILE A 61 -16.18 -4.96 -3.22
N ASN A 62 -17.14 -5.71 -2.67
CA ASN A 62 -17.10 -6.10 -1.26
C ASN A 62 -15.99 -7.15 -1.05
N ILE A 63 -14.81 -6.68 -0.62
CA ILE A 63 -13.63 -7.50 -0.35
C ILE A 63 -13.89 -8.54 0.75
N GLU A 64 -14.76 -8.24 1.73
CA GLU A 64 -15.10 -9.18 2.80
C GLU A 64 -15.86 -10.40 2.26
N ASN A 65 -16.73 -10.20 1.25
CA ASN A 65 -17.48 -11.28 0.62
C ASN A 65 -16.61 -12.21 -0.24
N LEU A 66 -15.45 -11.74 -0.72
CA LEU A 66 -14.54 -12.54 -1.54
C LEU A 66 -13.89 -13.70 -0.76
N LYS A 67 -13.76 -13.56 0.57
CA LYS A 67 -13.14 -14.58 1.44
C LYS A 67 -13.94 -15.88 1.53
N ASN A 68 -15.20 -15.88 1.09
CA ASN A 68 -16.17 -16.94 1.40
C ASN A 68 -16.47 -17.90 0.23
N HIS A 69 -15.67 -17.93 -0.83
CA HIS A 69 -15.99 -18.72 -2.03
C HIS A 69 -14.90 -19.74 -2.38
N GLN A 70 -14.79 -20.80 -1.59
CA GLN A 70 -14.16 -22.04 -2.06
C GLN A 70 -15.26 -22.94 -2.62
N LYS A 71 -15.62 -22.71 -3.89
CA LYS A 71 -16.46 -23.65 -4.64
C LYS A 71 -15.57 -24.82 -5.08
N ASN A 72 -16.07 -26.06 -5.00
CA ASN A 72 -15.41 -27.19 -5.64
C ASN A 72 -15.37 -26.93 -7.15
N VAL A 73 -14.19 -26.61 -7.68
CA VAL A 73 -13.96 -26.38 -9.11
C VAL A 73 -13.52 -27.69 -9.74
N ASP A 74 -14.22 -28.13 -10.77
CA ASP A 74 -13.78 -29.26 -11.60
C ASP A 74 -12.60 -28.81 -12.47
N LEU A 75 -11.41 -29.30 -12.14
CA LEU A 75 -10.16 -28.99 -12.83
C LEU A 75 -10.06 -29.63 -14.22
N ASN A 76 -10.98 -30.51 -14.59
CA ASN A 76 -10.99 -31.16 -15.90
C ASN A 76 -11.67 -30.30 -16.98
N ARG A 77 -12.35 -29.22 -16.60
CA ARG A 77 -13.02 -28.30 -17.52
C ARG A 77 -12.18 -27.04 -17.71
N SER A 78 -11.96 -26.63 -18.97
CA SER A 78 -11.28 -25.37 -19.28
C SER A 78 -12.05 -24.18 -18.71
N MET A 79 -11.32 -23.20 -18.20
CA MET A 79 -11.89 -21.98 -17.63
C MET A 79 -12.26 -20.98 -18.72
N GLN A 80 -13.33 -20.20 -18.49
CA GLN A 80 -13.60 -19.01 -19.29
C GLN A 80 -12.65 -17.89 -18.86
N THR A 81 -11.76 -17.46 -19.76
CA THR A 81 -10.73 -16.44 -19.47
C THR A 81 -11.17 -15.01 -19.76
N SER A 82 -12.25 -14.85 -20.55
CA SER A 82 -12.79 -13.54 -20.93
C SER A 82 -13.10 -12.67 -19.72
N GLY A 83 -12.48 -11.49 -19.66
CA GLY A 83 -12.69 -10.51 -18.59
C GLY A 83 -12.03 -10.86 -17.24
N VAL A 84 -11.38 -12.02 -17.12
CA VAL A 84 -10.69 -12.44 -15.87
C VAL A 84 -9.56 -11.48 -15.53
N LEU A 85 -8.75 -11.10 -16.52
CA LEU A 85 -7.63 -10.17 -16.31
C LEU A 85 -8.09 -8.83 -15.75
N LYS A 86 -9.13 -8.25 -16.35
CA LYS A 86 -9.75 -6.99 -15.88
C LYS A 86 -10.29 -7.15 -14.46
N LYS A 87 -10.98 -8.25 -14.18
CA LYS A 87 -11.51 -8.55 -12.84
C LYS A 87 -10.39 -8.67 -11.80
N VAL A 88 -9.27 -9.32 -12.14
CA VAL A 88 -8.10 -9.41 -11.25
C VAL A 88 -7.53 -8.02 -10.98
N LYS A 89 -7.29 -7.21 -12.03
CA LYS A 89 -6.79 -5.84 -11.88
C LYS A 89 -7.71 -4.97 -11.00
N ASP A 90 -9.01 -4.98 -11.29
CA ASP A 90 -10.02 -4.23 -10.53
C ASP A 90 -10.09 -4.68 -9.07
N THR A 91 -10.04 -6.00 -8.83
CA THR A 91 -10.07 -6.57 -7.47
C THR A 91 -8.82 -6.21 -6.69
N LEU A 92 -7.63 -6.29 -7.31
CA LEU A 92 -6.37 -5.91 -6.68
C LEU A 92 -6.32 -4.41 -6.39
N TYR A 93 -6.77 -3.56 -7.33
CA TYR A 93 -6.87 -2.12 -7.10
C TYR A 93 -7.78 -1.81 -5.90
N GLN A 94 -8.95 -2.43 -5.82
CA GLN A 94 -9.85 -2.25 -4.68
C GLN A 94 -9.30 -2.82 -3.38
N ALA A 95 -8.60 -3.96 -3.42
CA ALA A 95 -7.96 -4.51 -2.24
C ALA A 95 -6.86 -3.56 -1.73
N MET A 96 -6.03 -3.05 -2.64
CA MET A 96 -5.00 -2.07 -2.32
C MET A 96 -5.61 -0.81 -1.70
N LEU A 97 -6.71 -0.29 -2.27
CA LEU A 97 -7.45 0.78 -1.62
C LEU A 97 -8.01 0.33 -0.27
N PHE A 98 -8.75 -0.76 -0.15
CA PHE A 98 -9.38 -1.17 1.11
C PHE A 98 -8.38 -1.31 2.27
N TYR A 99 -7.26 -2.00 2.03
CA TYR A 99 -6.25 -2.27 3.06
C TYR A 99 -5.32 -1.07 3.31
N TRP A 100 -5.02 -0.25 2.30
CA TRP A 100 -4.07 0.87 2.42
C TRP A 100 -4.68 2.28 2.37
N LYS A 101 -6.00 2.45 2.17
CA LYS A 101 -6.74 3.74 2.19
C LYS A 101 -6.90 4.31 3.59
N ASN A 102 -6.87 3.48 4.62
CA ASN A 102 -6.94 3.89 6.03
C ASN A 102 -5.54 3.93 6.66
N GLU A 103 -4.71 4.81 6.12
CA GLU A 103 -3.30 5.11 6.44
C GLU A 103 -3.02 5.56 7.90
N ARG A 104 -3.65 4.95 8.90
CA ARG A 104 -3.35 5.20 10.32
C ARG A 104 -2.04 4.56 10.76
N GLU A 105 -1.58 3.49 10.11
CA GLU A 105 -0.34 2.79 10.48
C GLU A 105 0.90 3.33 9.76
N ILE A 106 0.78 3.77 8.50
CA ILE A 106 1.90 4.28 7.69
C ILE A 106 1.66 5.77 7.39
N SER A 107 2.04 6.61 8.35
CA SER A 107 2.06 8.07 8.19
C SER A 107 3.08 8.49 7.11
N TYR A 108 2.90 9.66 6.49
CA TYR A 108 3.94 10.33 5.70
C TYR A 108 5.08 10.91 6.57
N LEU A 109 4.92 10.90 7.91
CA LEU A 109 5.92 11.42 8.84
C LEU A 109 7.31 10.77 8.68
N PRO A 110 7.46 9.44 8.58
CA PRO A 110 8.76 8.83 8.33
C PRO A 110 9.35 9.28 6.98
N SER A 111 8.52 9.45 5.94
CA SER A 111 8.98 9.88 4.61
C SER A 111 9.56 11.30 4.62
N ILE A 112 8.97 12.26 5.34
CA ILE A 112 9.53 13.62 5.46
C ILE A 112 10.80 13.70 6.32
N LEU A 113 11.05 12.69 7.14
CA LEU A 113 12.25 12.57 7.96
C LEU A 113 13.40 11.86 7.22
N ASP A 114 13.09 11.20 6.10
CA ASP A 114 14.07 10.52 5.26
C ASP A 114 14.60 11.46 4.16
N PRO A 115 15.91 11.77 4.14
CA PRO A 115 16.48 12.69 3.16
C PRO A 115 16.21 12.34 1.70
N GLN A 116 16.08 11.05 1.36
CA GLN A 116 15.94 10.60 -0.03
C GLN A 116 14.55 10.92 -0.60
N ILE A 117 13.54 10.98 0.26
CA ILE A 117 12.11 11.07 -0.13
C ILE A 117 11.36 12.18 0.61
N LYS A 118 12.11 13.08 1.27
CA LYS A 118 11.61 14.20 2.08
C LYS A 118 10.63 15.11 1.33
N LYS A 119 10.78 15.21 0.01
CA LYS A 119 9.98 16.09 -0.84
C LYS A 119 8.56 15.59 -1.06
N LEU A 120 8.27 14.31 -0.80
CA LEU A 120 6.97 13.69 -1.07
C LEU A 120 6.48 13.95 -2.51
N ASP A 121 7.37 13.84 -3.51
CA ASP A 121 7.01 14.06 -4.91
C ASP A 121 5.88 13.11 -5.39
N PHE A 122 5.70 11.98 -4.71
CA PHE A 122 4.61 11.01 -4.91
C PHE A 122 3.27 11.40 -4.26
N ALA A 123 3.25 12.39 -3.36
CA ALA A 123 2.09 12.86 -2.62
C ALA A 123 2.17 14.37 -2.32
N PRO A 124 2.18 15.23 -3.36
CA PRO A 124 2.43 16.66 -3.22
C PRO A 124 1.40 17.38 -2.33
N TYR A 125 0.14 16.91 -2.36
CA TYR A 125 -0.96 17.48 -1.56
C TYR A 125 -0.85 17.16 -0.06
N GLU A 126 -0.04 16.17 0.33
CA GLU A 126 0.11 15.71 1.72
C GLU A 126 1.23 16.43 2.47
N MET A 127 2.10 17.15 1.76
CA MET A 127 3.31 17.75 2.34
C MET A 127 3.00 18.75 3.45
N GLU A 128 2.10 19.69 3.19
CA GLU A 128 1.78 20.76 4.14
C GLU A 128 1.17 20.18 5.43
N GLN A 129 0.20 19.29 5.29
CA GLN A 129 -0.45 18.63 6.43
C GLN A 129 0.55 17.81 7.25
N THR A 130 1.43 17.05 6.59
CA THR A 130 2.45 16.22 7.25
C THR A 130 3.46 17.09 8.00
N LEU A 131 3.90 18.21 7.41
CA LEU A 131 4.81 19.15 8.05
C LEU A 131 4.19 19.82 9.28
N ASN A 132 2.92 20.21 9.19
CA ASN A 132 2.18 20.77 10.32
C ASN A 132 2.02 19.75 11.45
N SER A 133 1.73 18.48 11.11
CA SER A 133 1.69 17.38 12.09
C SER A 133 3.04 17.18 12.79
N LEU A 134 4.16 17.23 12.05
CA LEU A 134 5.50 17.14 12.62
C LEU A 134 5.80 18.30 13.57
N LYS A 135 5.50 19.54 13.16
CA LYS A 135 5.69 20.75 14.00
C LYS A 135 4.89 20.66 15.30
N ASN A 136 3.65 20.17 15.22
CA ASN A 136 2.78 19.99 16.39
C ASN A 136 3.35 18.93 17.33
N LYS A 137 3.75 17.75 16.82
CA LYS A 137 4.37 16.68 17.62
C LYS A 137 5.66 17.15 18.30
N TYR A 138 6.52 17.87 17.58
CA TYR A 138 7.76 18.42 18.14
C TYR A 138 7.50 19.45 19.26
N SER A 139 6.51 20.33 19.06
CA SER A 139 6.13 21.34 20.05
C SER A 139 5.54 20.71 21.32
N THR A 140 4.70 19.69 21.16
CA THR A 140 4.17 18.90 22.30
C THR A 140 5.29 18.19 23.05
N GLY A 141 6.20 17.52 22.34
CA GLY A 141 7.34 16.83 22.97
C GLY A 141 8.26 17.78 23.76
N ARG A 142 8.48 19.01 23.29
CA ARG A 142 9.22 20.04 24.04
C ARG A 142 8.52 20.45 25.33
N LYS A 143 7.19 20.61 25.33
CA LYS A 143 6.42 20.98 26.53
C LYS A 143 6.53 19.91 27.63
N VAL A 144 6.51 18.63 27.26
CA VAL A 144 6.65 17.50 28.20
C VAL A 144 8.05 17.47 28.83
N LYS A 145 9.12 17.70 28.05
CA LYS A 145 10.50 17.74 28.57
C LYS A 145 10.73 18.86 29.60
N ASN A 146 10.07 20.01 29.42
CA ASN A 146 10.23 21.16 30.31
C ASN A 146 9.42 21.05 31.62
N GLN A 147 8.64 19.98 31.81
CA GLN A 147 7.82 19.75 33.01
C GLN A 147 8.30 18.56 33.86
N SER A 148 9.38 17.86 33.48
CA SER A 148 9.99 16.81 34.32
C SER A 148 11.06 17.41 35.24
N PRO A 149 10.90 17.39 36.58
CA PRO A 149 11.92 17.91 37.48
C PRO A 149 13.07 16.92 37.57
N ILE A 150 14.27 17.35 37.15
CA ILE A 150 15.52 16.69 37.54
C ILE A 150 15.73 17.00 39.02
N GLY A 151 15.15 16.18 39.88
CA GLY A 151 15.45 16.17 41.30
C GLY A 151 16.82 15.54 41.52
N HIS A 152 17.89 16.33 41.40
CA HIS A 152 19.13 16.01 42.09
C HIS A 152 18.85 16.11 43.59
N GLN A 153 18.63 14.97 44.25
CA GLN A 153 18.82 14.89 45.69
C GLN A 153 20.33 14.92 45.96
N SER A 154 20.85 16.13 46.13
CA SER A 154 22.13 16.38 46.79
C SER A 154 21.85 16.65 48.27
N GLY A 155 22.30 15.72 49.12
CA GLY A 155 22.77 15.93 50.49
C GLY A 155 21.84 16.55 51.53
N SER A 156 21.45 15.77 52.54
CA SER A 156 22.14 15.73 53.85
C SER A 156 21.57 14.59 54.69
#